data_AF-A0A0N5CI59-F1
#
_entry.id   AF-A0A0N5CI59-F1
#
_cell.length_a   1.000
_cell.length_b   1.000
_cell.length_c   1.000
_cell.angle_alpha   90.00
_cell.angle_beta   90.00
_cell.angle_gamma   90.00
#
_symmetry.space_group_name_H-M   'P 1'
#
loop_
_entity.id
_entity.type
_entity.pdbx_description
1 polymer ?
#
loop_
_entity_poly.entity_id
_entity_poly.type
_entity_poly.pdbx_seq_one_letter_code
_entity_poly.pdbx_strand_id
1 'polypeptide(L)'
;EKLEASSEVTDFLNLCNIQNRLAGCLGSGVSCINPDDLTKIGKFKNNDNFLYAGDYNMTSFECTAGYTYITNNYNCLINANFLFQDQFANCVKSYVKNIPIEGECPATNNYIKCFDNIYSSYCGAKAGDLFCNVLTNGLSIELPVCNGKLMTCNPI
;
A
#
# COMPACT_ATOMS: atom_id res chain seq x y z
N GLU A 1 -17.45 -15.55 -16.86
CA GLU A 1 -17.64 -14.26 -16.18
C GLU A 1 -16.79 -13.18 -16.83
N LYS A 2 -17.28 -11.95 -16.97
CA LYS A 2 -16.51 -10.82 -17.56
C LYS A 2 -16.99 -9.43 -17.09
N LEU A 3 -17.80 -9.35 -16.03
CA LEU A 3 -18.51 -8.13 -15.63
C LEU A 3 -17.94 -7.45 -14.36
N GLU A 4 -17.36 -8.18 -13.41
CA GLU A 4 -16.83 -7.60 -12.15
C GLU A 4 -15.53 -6.81 -12.33
N ALA A 5 -14.64 -7.23 -13.25
CA ALA A 5 -13.37 -6.54 -13.47
C ALA A 5 -13.48 -5.10 -14.03
N SER A 6 -14.64 -4.73 -14.61
CA SER A 6 -14.83 -3.41 -15.24
C SER A 6 -15.20 -2.31 -14.24
N SER A 7 -15.92 -2.65 -13.16
CA SER A 7 -16.26 -1.68 -12.11
C SER A 7 -15.04 -1.37 -11.25
N GLU A 8 -14.28 -2.37 -10.85
CA GLU A 8 -13.18 -2.15 -9.91
C GLU A 8 -12.00 -1.40 -10.54
N VAL A 9 -11.69 -1.62 -11.84
CA VAL A 9 -10.70 -0.78 -12.54
C VAL A 9 -11.20 0.66 -12.66
N THR A 10 -12.50 0.86 -12.85
CA THR A 10 -13.11 2.19 -12.87
C THR A 10 -13.02 2.85 -11.49
N ASP A 11 -13.20 2.09 -10.41
CA ASP A 11 -13.06 2.58 -9.05
C ASP A 11 -11.60 2.98 -8.74
N PHE A 12 -10.62 2.19 -9.18
CA PHE A 12 -9.21 2.57 -9.10
C PHE A 12 -8.92 3.88 -9.86
N LEU A 13 -9.42 4.00 -11.09
CA LEU A 13 -9.26 5.23 -11.89
C LEU A 13 -9.91 6.44 -11.19
N ASN A 14 -11.08 6.26 -10.58
CA ASN A 14 -11.77 7.28 -9.82
C ASN A 14 -11.00 7.68 -8.55
N LEU A 15 -10.45 6.70 -7.82
CA LEU A 15 -9.59 6.94 -6.67
C LEU A 15 -8.40 7.81 -7.06
N CYS A 16 -7.72 7.49 -8.16
CA CYS A 16 -6.60 8.28 -8.64
C CYS A 16 -6.98 9.68 -9.10
N ASN A 17 -8.15 9.85 -9.71
CA ASN A 17 -8.67 11.19 -10.02
C ASN A 17 -8.91 12.03 -8.76
N ILE A 18 -9.46 11.43 -7.71
CA ILE A 18 -9.69 12.10 -6.41
C ILE A 18 -8.35 12.45 -5.76
N GLN A 19 -7.42 11.51 -5.71
CA GLN A 19 -6.08 11.68 -5.14
C GLN A 19 -5.32 12.82 -5.84
N ASN A 20 -5.27 12.80 -7.17
CA ASN A 20 -4.58 13.82 -7.95
C ASN A 20 -5.24 15.20 -7.82
N ARG A 21 -6.57 15.25 -7.72
CA ARG A 21 -7.29 16.50 -7.47
C ARG A 21 -6.97 17.05 -6.08
N LEU A 22 -6.93 16.21 -5.05
CA LEU A 22 -6.54 16.62 -3.70
C LEU A 22 -5.11 17.18 -3.69
N ALA A 23 -4.14 16.44 -4.27
CA ALA A 23 -2.76 16.88 -4.39
C ALA A 23 -2.65 18.22 -5.14
N GLY A 24 -3.40 18.37 -6.24
CA GLY A 24 -3.47 19.63 -7.00
C GLY A 24 -4.06 20.80 -6.20
N CYS A 25 -5.10 20.57 -5.40
CA CYS A 25 -5.68 21.59 -4.52
C CYS A 25 -4.73 22.02 -3.40
N LEU A 26 -3.93 21.10 -2.88
CA LEU A 26 -2.97 21.38 -1.81
C LEU A 26 -1.68 22.03 -2.32
N GLY A 27 -1.26 21.72 -3.55
CA GLY A 27 -0.02 22.24 -4.13
C GLY A 27 1.19 21.89 -3.25
N SER A 28 1.95 22.90 -2.81
CA SER A 28 3.07 22.70 -1.88
C SER A 28 2.63 22.17 -0.51
N GLY A 29 1.36 22.30 -0.15
CA GLY A 29 0.80 21.78 1.10
C GLY A 29 0.74 20.26 1.17
N VAL A 30 1.01 19.53 0.08
CA VAL A 30 1.11 18.05 0.10
C VAL A 30 2.16 17.57 1.11
N SER A 31 3.24 18.34 1.33
CA SER A 31 4.25 17.99 2.34
C SER A 31 3.69 17.94 3.77
N CYS A 32 2.53 18.57 4.02
CA CYS A 32 1.84 18.55 5.31
C CYS A 32 0.93 17.33 5.50
N ILE A 33 0.85 16.43 4.52
CA ILE A 33 0.20 15.11 4.71
C ILE A 33 1.22 14.15 5.33
N ASN A 34 1.55 14.47 6.57
CA ASN A 34 2.38 13.66 7.45
C ASN A 34 1.73 13.60 8.84
N PRO A 35 2.06 12.59 9.66
CA PRO A 35 1.37 12.39 10.93
C PRO A 35 1.43 13.61 11.86
N ASP A 36 2.55 14.33 11.88
CA ASP A 36 2.76 15.47 12.78
C ASP A 36 1.93 16.69 12.38
N ASP A 37 1.93 17.04 11.08
CA ASP A 37 1.19 18.19 10.59
C ASP A 37 -0.32 17.97 10.56
N LEU A 38 -0.78 16.74 10.31
CA LEU A 38 -2.20 16.38 10.33
C LEU A 38 -2.84 16.68 11.69
N THR A 39 -2.13 16.42 12.80
CA THR A 39 -2.63 16.72 14.15
C THR A 39 -2.84 18.22 14.41
N LYS A 40 -2.22 19.10 13.62
CA LYS A 40 -2.34 20.56 13.76
C LYS A 40 -3.61 21.11 13.11
N ILE A 41 -4.16 20.39 12.14
CA ILE A 41 -5.30 20.84 11.33
C ILE A 41 -6.59 20.03 11.59
N GLY A 42 -6.49 18.92 12.30
CA GLY A 42 -7.61 18.03 12.60
C GLY A 42 -7.52 17.38 13.97
N LYS A 43 -8.64 16.80 14.40
CA LYS A 43 -8.70 15.99 15.63
C LYS A 43 -8.68 14.51 15.26
N PHE A 44 -7.49 13.93 15.28
CA PHE A 44 -7.29 12.50 15.08
C PHE A 44 -7.40 11.76 16.41
N LYS A 45 -7.92 10.52 16.40
CA LYS A 45 -7.94 9.64 17.56
C LYS A 45 -6.86 8.59 17.38
N ASN A 46 -6.24 8.16 18.48
CA ASN A 46 -5.24 7.09 18.45
C ASN A 46 -4.18 7.34 17.36
N ASN A 47 -3.99 6.38 16.45
CA ASN A 47 -3.03 6.44 15.35
C ASN A 47 -3.67 6.83 14.01
N ASP A 48 -4.89 7.40 14.00
CA ASP A 48 -5.60 7.73 12.75
C ASP A 48 -4.80 8.69 11.85
N ASN A 49 -3.98 9.58 12.42
CA ASN A 49 -3.10 10.48 11.66
C ASN A 49 -1.98 9.71 10.94
N PHE A 50 -1.46 8.65 11.57
CA PHE A 50 -0.47 7.77 10.96
C PHE A 50 -1.08 6.94 9.84
N LEU A 51 -2.25 6.34 10.09
CA LEU A 51 -2.98 5.55 9.09
C LEU A 51 -3.37 6.40 7.88
N TYR A 52 -3.93 7.59 8.10
CA TYR A 52 -4.29 8.49 7.00
C TYR A 52 -3.07 8.90 6.17
N ALA A 53 -1.95 9.22 6.82
CA ALA A 53 -0.72 9.58 6.11
C ALA A 53 -0.14 8.36 5.35
N GLY A 54 -0.21 7.16 5.92
CA GLY A 54 0.16 5.91 5.28
C GLY A 54 -0.67 5.64 4.03
N ASP A 55 -2.00 5.58 4.18
CA ASP A 55 -2.95 5.40 3.08
C ASP A 55 -2.74 6.41 1.96
N TYR A 56 -2.55 7.69 2.30
CA TYR A 56 -2.28 8.73 1.32
C TYR A 56 -1.01 8.45 0.50
N ASN A 57 0.06 7.99 1.15
CA ASN A 57 1.33 7.71 0.46
C ASN A 57 1.25 6.42 -0.37
N MET A 58 0.54 5.40 0.11
CA MET A 58 0.23 4.20 -0.66
C MET A 58 -0.53 4.56 -1.94
N THR A 59 -1.66 5.25 -1.81
CA THR A 59 -2.48 5.66 -2.95
C THR A 59 -1.75 6.65 -3.86
N SER A 60 -0.93 7.55 -3.31
CA SER A 60 -0.10 8.45 -4.12
C SER A 60 0.89 7.66 -4.98
N PHE A 61 1.52 6.63 -4.44
CA PHE A 61 2.42 5.76 -5.20
C PHE A 61 1.66 4.99 -6.29
N GLU A 62 0.54 4.37 -5.94
CA GLU A 62 -0.32 3.64 -6.89
C GLU A 62 -0.80 4.52 -8.04
N CYS A 63 -1.16 5.77 -7.76
CA CYS A 63 -1.68 6.72 -8.74
C CYS A 63 -0.60 7.48 -9.51
N THR A 64 0.68 7.27 -9.19
CA THR A 64 1.82 7.87 -9.89
C THR A 64 2.71 6.79 -10.49
N ALA A 65 3.72 6.33 -9.75
CA ALA A 65 4.68 5.33 -10.21
C ALA A 65 4.03 3.98 -10.55
N GLY A 66 3.02 3.56 -9.78
CA GLY A 66 2.30 2.30 -9.99
C GLY A 66 1.25 2.36 -11.10
N TYR A 67 0.82 3.56 -11.53
CA TYR A 67 -0.44 3.75 -12.25
C TYR A 67 -0.51 2.93 -13.53
N THR A 68 0.48 3.11 -14.42
CA THR A 68 0.51 2.41 -15.71
C THR A 68 0.59 0.90 -15.54
N TYR A 69 1.31 0.41 -14.52
CA TYR A 69 1.39 -1.03 -14.28
C TYR A 69 0.04 -1.59 -13.80
N ILE A 70 -0.58 -0.92 -12.82
CA ILE A 70 -1.88 -1.33 -12.26
C ILE A 70 -2.94 -1.35 -13.35
N THR A 71 -3.07 -0.29 -14.16
CA THR A 71 -4.10 -0.23 -15.21
C THR A 71 -3.89 -1.30 -16.28
N ASN A 72 -2.65 -1.59 -16.65
CA ASN A 72 -2.34 -2.58 -17.69
C ASN A 72 -2.48 -4.03 -17.21
N ASN A 73 -2.32 -4.27 -15.90
CA ASN A 73 -2.33 -5.60 -15.31
C ASN A 73 -3.50 -5.84 -14.35
N TYR A 74 -4.49 -4.96 -14.36
CA TYR A 74 -5.56 -4.88 -13.37
C TYR A 74 -6.23 -6.24 -13.10
N ASN A 75 -6.62 -6.93 -14.18
CA ASN A 75 -7.27 -8.24 -14.10
C ASN A 75 -6.42 -9.28 -13.37
N CYS A 76 -5.11 -9.26 -13.54
CA CYS A 76 -4.24 -10.18 -12.82
C CYS A 76 -4.20 -9.83 -11.33
N LEU A 77 -3.99 -8.55 -11.01
CA LEU A 77 -3.86 -8.07 -9.63
C LEU A 77 -5.12 -8.36 -8.83
N ILE A 78 -6.31 -8.09 -9.39
CA ILE A 78 -7.55 -8.37 -8.69
C ILE A 78 -7.83 -9.86 -8.55
N ASN A 79 -7.58 -10.65 -9.59
CA ASN A 79 -7.77 -12.10 -9.51
C ASN A 79 -6.82 -12.72 -8.47
N ALA A 80 -5.63 -12.16 -8.26
CA ALA A 80 -4.75 -12.58 -7.19
C ALA A 80 -5.43 -12.44 -5.82
N ASN A 81 -6.09 -11.31 -5.56
CA ASN A 81 -6.82 -11.08 -4.31
C ASN A 81 -7.92 -12.10 -4.07
N PHE A 82 -8.66 -12.51 -5.10
CA PHE A 82 -9.71 -13.51 -4.97
C PHE A 82 -9.18 -14.94 -4.86
N LEU A 83 -8.18 -15.31 -5.65
CA LEU A 83 -7.64 -16.68 -5.70
C LEU A 83 -6.76 -17.01 -4.48
N PHE A 84 -6.11 -16.02 -3.89
CA PHE A 84 -5.13 -16.22 -2.82
C PHE A 84 -5.57 -15.60 -1.48
N GLN A 85 -6.87 -15.40 -1.25
CA GLN A 85 -7.42 -14.84 0.00
C GLN A 85 -6.84 -15.52 1.25
N ASP A 86 -6.75 -16.85 1.25
CA ASP A 86 -6.18 -17.61 2.37
C ASP A 86 -4.70 -17.31 2.60
N GLN A 87 -3.94 -17.09 1.53
CA GLN A 87 -2.51 -16.77 1.64
C GLN A 87 -2.33 -15.36 2.21
N PHE A 88 -3.11 -14.38 1.73
CA PHE A 88 -3.11 -13.03 2.30
C PHE A 88 -3.54 -13.04 3.78
N ALA A 89 -4.58 -13.79 4.13
CA ALA A 89 -4.99 -13.96 5.53
C ALA A 89 -3.88 -14.60 6.37
N ASN A 90 -3.11 -15.54 5.80
CA ASN A 90 -1.96 -16.14 6.47
C ASN A 90 -0.79 -15.16 6.63
N CYS A 91 -0.55 -14.27 5.67
CA CYS A 91 0.41 -13.17 5.83
C CYS A 91 0.06 -12.31 7.04
N VAL A 92 -1.21 -11.88 7.16
CA VAL A 92 -1.70 -11.05 8.28
C VAL A 92 -1.59 -11.80 9.61
N LYS A 93 -2.01 -13.08 9.67
CA LYS A 93 -1.90 -13.91 10.88
C LYS A 93 -0.45 -14.07 11.32
N SER A 94 0.45 -14.30 10.37
CA SER A 94 1.88 -14.48 10.65
C SER A 94 2.51 -13.18 11.13
N TYR A 95 2.15 -12.05 10.52
CA TYR A 95 2.56 -10.73 10.96
C TYR A 95 2.23 -10.48 12.44
N VAL A 96 0.94 -10.58 12.80
CA VAL A 96 0.49 -10.36 14.19
C VAL A 96 1.14 -11.32 15.18
N LYS A 97 1.30 -12.59 14.79
CA LYS A 97 1.95 -13.62 15.63
C LYS A 97 3.43 -13.32 15.85
N ASN A 98 4.12 -12.79 14.84
CA ASN A 98 5.56 -12.65 14.86
C ASN A 98 6.05 -11.38 15.55
N ILE A 99 5.25 -10.30 15.59
CA ILE A 99 5.62 -9.05 16.30
C ILE A 99 6.22 -9.30 17.70
N PRO A 100 5.58 -10.08 18.61
CA PRO A 100 6.15 -10.33 19.94
C PRO A 100 7.37 -11.28 19.96
N ILE A 101 7.68 -11.97 18.86
CA ILE A 101 8.76 -12.96 18.76
C ILE A 101 10.03 -12.35 18.17
N GLU A 102 9.91 -11.67 17.03
CA GLU A 102 11.04 -11.13 16.25
C GLU A 102 11.11 -9.61 16.26
N GLY A 103 10.08 -8.93 16.79
CA GLY A 103 9.95 -7.49 16.79
C GLY A 103 9.15 -6.96 15.60
N GLU A 104 8.70 -5.70 15.72
CA GLU A 104 7.77 -5.07 14.77
C GLU A 104 8.34 -4.95 13.35
N CYS A 105 9.58 -4.45 13.20
CA CYS A 105 10.15 -4.22 11.87
C CYS A 105 10.50 -5.52 11.12
N PRO A 106 11.12 -6.54 11.75
CA PRO A 106 11.30 -7.83 11.10
C PRO A 106 9.99 -8.50 10.70
N ALA A 107 8.96 -8.46 11.57
CA ALA A 107 7.64 -8.97 11.26
C ALA A 107 6.99 -8.22 10.09
N THR A 108 7.17 -6.90 10.03
CA THR A 108 6.68 -6.05 8.92
C THR A 108 7.38 -6.41 7.61
N ASN A 109 8.70 -6.65 7.61
CA ASN A 109 9.42 -7.09 6.43
C ASN A 109 8.94 -8.47 5.93
N ASN A 110 8.69 -9.39 6.86
CA ASN A 110 8.12 -10.70 6.52
C ASN A 110 6.70 -10.57 5.94
N TYR A 111 5.90 -9.63 6.45
CA TYR A 111 4.58 -9.30 5.91
C TYR A 111 4.66 -8.76 4.48
N ILE A 112 5.50 -7.75 4.23
CA ILE A 112 5.71 -7.17 2.90
C ILE A 112 6.18 -8.24 1.92
N LYS A 113 7.17 -9.05 2.31
CA LYS A 113 7.68 -10.16 1.49
C LYS A 113 6.62 -11.21 1.20
N CYS A 114 5.68 -11.44 2.10
CA CYS A 114 4.59 -12.38 1.88
C CYS A 114 3.67 -11.89 0.74
N PHE A 115 3.32 -10.60 0.72
CA PHE A 115 2.55 -9.99 -0.36
C PHE A 115 3.32 -10.00 -1.68
N ASP A 116 4.60 -9.59 -1.66
CA ASP A 116 5.51 -9.66 -2.80
C ASP A 116 5.52 -11.05 -3.45
N ASN A 117 5.67 -12.11 -2.65
CA ASN A 117 5.68 -13.49 -3.14
C ASN A 117 4.34 -13.91 -3.78
N ILE A 118 3.20 -13.55 -3.17
CA ILE A 118 1.88 -13.90 -3.72
C ILE A 118 1.71 -13.24 -5.09
N TYR A 119 1.94 -11.93 -5.18
CA TYR A 119 1.76 -11.20 -6.43
C TYR A 119 2.80 -11.57 -7.48
N SER A 120 4.07 -11.77 -7.11
CA SER A 120 5.11 -12.17 -8.06
C SER A 120 4.86 -13.57 -8.63
N SER A 121 4.34 -14.49 -7.83
CA SER A 121 4.05 -15.86 -8.28
C SER A 121 2.92 -15.92 -9.31
N TYR A 122 1.93 -15.04 -9.21
CA TYR A 122 0.75 -15.07 -10.08
C TYR A 122 0.81 -14.06 -11.23
N CYS A 123 1.28 -12.84 -10.97
CA CYS A 123 1.30 -11.73 -11.91
C CYS A 123 2.70 -11.33 -12.38
N GLY A 124 3.74 -12.10 -12.00
CA GLY A 124 5.12 -11.87 -12.39
C GLY A 124 5.85 -10.88 -11.48
N ALA A 125 7.19 -10.89 -11.54
CA ALA A 125 8.07 -10.18 -10.61
C ALA A 125 7.69 -8.71 -10.36
N LYS A 126 7.34 -7.97 -11.43
CA LYS A 126 6.93 -6.56 -11.30
C LYS A 126 5.68 -6.33 -10.45
N ALA A 127 4.78 -7.30 -10.37
CA ALA A 127 3.64 -7.21 -9.46
C ALA A 127 4.08 -7.36 -8.01
N GLY A 128 5.06 -8.23 -7.73
CA GLY A 128 5.69 -8.31 -6.43
C GLY A 128 6.38 -7.00 -6.04
N ASP A 129 7.19 -6.46 -6.95
CA ASP A 129 7.83 -5.15 -6.78
C ASP A 129 6.80 -4.03 -6.54
N LEU A 130 5.67 -4.04 -7.25
CA LEU A 130 4.56 -3.10 -7.02
C LEU A 130 4.09 -3.12 -5.57
N PHE A 131 3.69 -4.29 -5.06
CA PHE A 131 3.14 -4.37 -3.70
C PHE A 131 4.20 -4.19 -2.63
N CYS A 132 5.45 -4.54 -2.90
CA CYS A 132 6.56 -4.17 -2.04
C CYS A 132 6.64 -2.65 -1.89
N ASN A 133 6.66 -1.90 -3.00
CA ASN A 133 6.73 -0.43 -2.94
C ASN A 133 5.50 0.19 -2.29
N VAL A 134 4.29 -0.27 -2.65
CA VAL A 134 3.04 0.22 -2.05
C VAL A 134 3.10 0.07 -0.53
N LEU A 135 3.38 -1.15 -0.03
CA LEU A 135 3.40 -1.41 1.41
C LEU A 135 4.53 -0.68 2.13
N THR A 136 5.73 -0.59 1.55
CA THR A 136 6.85 0.14 2.18
C THR A 136 6.60 1.65 2.27
N ASN A 137 5.94 2.25 1.27
CA ASN A 137 5.58 3.68 1.31
C ASN A 137 4.57 3.99 2.43
N GLY A 138 3.57 3.13 2.65
CA GLY A 138 2.61 3.29 3.75
C GLY A 138 3.20 2.95 5.12
N LEU A 139 3.75 1.74 5.26
CA LEU A 139 4.18 1.19 6.55
C LEU A 139 5.39 1.92 7.14
N SER A 140 6.23 2.56 6.32
CA SER A 140 7.33 3.41 6.84
C SER A 140 6.82 4.66 7.56
N ILE A 141 5.60 5.11 7.23
CA ILE A 141 4.93 6.23 7.87
C ILE A 141 4.12 5.72 9.07
N GLU A 142 3.35 4.65 8.88
CA GLU A 142 2.51 4.07 9.95
C GLU A 142 3.33 3.53 11.12
N LEU A 143 4.55 3.06 10.85
CA LEU A 143 5.47 2.49 11.83
C LEU A 143 6.78 3.30 11.88
N PRO A 144 6.80 4.48 12.52
CA PRO A 144 7.98 5.34 12.56
C PRO A 144 9.24 4.66 13.11
N VAL A 145 9.07 3.69 14.02
CA VAL A 145 10.17 2.89 14.60
C VAL A 145 10.88 2.01 13.56
N CYS A 146 10.23 1.76 12.42
CA CYS A 146 10.73 0.99 11.29
C CYS A 146 11.24 1.85 10.13
N ASN A 147 11.25 3.18 10.26
CA ASN A 147 11.84 4.05 9.26
C ASN A 147 13.31 3.70 9.02
N GLY A 148 13.68 3.48 7.76
CA GLY A 148 15.01 3.02 7.34
C GLY A 148 15.34 1.55 7.68
N LYS A 149 14.39 0.77 8.24
CA LYS A 149 14.57 -0.65 8.57
C LYS A 149 13.70 -1.58 7.72
N LEU A 150 12.76 -1.03 6.95
CA LEU A 150 11.96 -1.80 6.01
C LEU A 150 12.80 -2.22 4.81
N MET A 151 12.41 -3.34 4.19
CA MET A 151 13.09 -3.89 3.02
C MET A 151 13.08 -2.92 1.84
N THR A 152 14.10 -3.01 1.00
CA THR A 152 14.18 -2.26 -0.25
C THR A 152 13.46 -3.01 -1.36
N CYS A 153 12.63 -2.30 -2.12
CA CYS A 153 11.88 -2.83 -3.26
C CYS A 153 12.52 -2.40 -4.58
N ASN A 154 12.38 -3.21 -5.64
CA ASN A 154 12.86 -2.80 -6.95
C ASN A 154 11.90 -1.78 -7.58
N PRO A 155 12.36 -0.93 -8.51
CA PRO A 155 11.47 -0.07 -9.29
C PRO A 155 10.51 -0.86 -10.19
N ILE A 156 9.35 -0.26 -10.50
CA ILE A 156 8.29 -0.86 -11.33
C ILE A 156 8.45 -0.49 -12.80
#